data_AF-A0A0F9XN24-F1
#
_entry.id   AF-A0A0F9XN24-F1
#
_cell.length_a   1.000
_cell.length_b   1.000
_cell.length_c   1.000
_cell.angle_alpha   90.00
_cell.angle_beta   90.00
_cell.angle_gamma   90.00
#
_symmetry.space_group_name_H-M   'P 1'
#
loop_
_entity.id
_entity.type
_entity.pdbx_description
1 polymer ?
#
loop_
_entity_poly.entity_id
_entity_poly.type
_entity_poly.pdbx_seq_one_letter_code
_entity_poly.pdbx_strand_id
1 'polypeptide(L)'
;MITKKTKRRKSYPAILFSFFSVIFVFGIVGFLIFSNWKTNQQRKEFNLRIEFLQQEISVLSEKKQELEALASQLGREEYLEKVAREQLNLQKSDEKVVAILSPEEEENKETQKKKSFWQRILEKISF
;
A
#
# COMPACT_ATOMS: atom_id res chain seq x y z
N MET A 1 -28.17 -0.98 -95.70
CA MET A 1 -27.09 -1.12 -94.69
C MET A 1 -27.75 -1.43 -93.35
N ILE A 2 -27.70 -2.67 -92.87
CA ILE A 2 -28.39 -3.07 -91.62
C ILE A 2 -27.33 -3.27 -90.54
N THR A 3 -27.27 -2.38 -89.56
CA THR A 3 -26.37 -2.48 -88.42
C THR A 3 -27.03 -3.31 -87.30
N LYS A 4 -26.52 -4.53 -87.07
CA LYS A 4 -26.98 -5.38 -85.97
C LYS A 4 -26.45 -4.86 -84.64
N LYS A 5 -27.34 -4.38 -83.77
CA LYS A 5 -27.04 -3.91 -82.42
C LYS A 5 -26.82 -5.12 -81.50
N THR A 6 -25.57 -5.37 -81.09
CA THR A 6 -25.22 -6.49 -80.20
C THR A 6 -25.57 -6.15 -78.75
N LYS A 7 -26.51 -6.92 -78.17
CA LYS A 7 -26.94 -6.78 -76.78
C LYS A 7 -25.87 -7.43 -75.87
N ARG A 8 -25.14 -6.63 -75.09
CA ARG A 8 -24.14 -7.13 -74.13
C ARG A 8 -24.82 -8.03 -73.09
N ARG A 9 -24.60 -9.34 -73.17
CA ARG A 9 -24.99 -10.27 -72.11
C ARG A 9 -24.07 -10.01 -70.92
N LYS A 10 -24.64 -9.71 -69.75
CA LYS A 10 -23.85 -9.59 -68.51
C LYS A 10 -23.13 -10.92 -68.31
N SER A 11 -21.80 -10.86 -68.22
CA SER A 11 -20.96 -12.03 -68.05
C SER A 11 -21.16 -12.55 -66.63
N TYR A 12 -21.89 -13.66 -66.48
CA TYR A 12 -22.07 -14.38 -65.21
C TYR A 12 -20.78 -14.53 -64.37
N PRO A 13 -19.58 -14.80 -64.93
CA PRO A 13 -18.35 -14.87 -64.14
C PRO A 13 -17.95 -13.52 -63.50
N ALA A 14 -18.32 -12.38 -64.08
CA ALA A 14 -18.00 -11.07 -63.50
C ALA A 14 -18.84 -10.78 -62.23
N ILE A 15 -20.08 -11.28 -62.18
CA ILE A 15 -20.97 -11.10 -61.03
C ILE A 15 -20.51 -11.98 -59.86
N LEU A 16 -20.10 -13.22 -60.16
CA LEU A 16 -19.53 -14.13 -59.16
C LEU A 16 -18.21 -13.59 -58.58
N PHE A 17 -17.31 -13.11 -59.43
CA PHE A 17 -16.05 -12.52 -58.97
C PHE A 17 -16.27 -11.29 -58.08
N SER A 18 -17.22 -10.42 -58.45
CA SER A 18 -17.61 -9.28 -57.62
C SER A 18 -18.16 -9.72 -56.25
N PHE A 19 -18.96 -10.78 -56.20
CA PHE A 19 -19.52 -11.29 -54.94
C PHE A 19 -18.43 -11.87 -54.02
N PHE A 20 -17.51 -12.67 -54.57
CA PHE A 20 -16.37 -13.20 -53.82
C PHE A 20 -15.44 -12.10 -53.31
N SER A 21 -15.20 -11.05 -54.09
CA SER A 21 -14.39 -9.91 -53.68
C SER A 21 -15.00 -9.19 -52.47
N VAL A 22 -16.33 -8.99 -52.46
CA VAL A 22 -17.04 -8.39 -51.32
C VAL A 22 -16.93 -9.28 -50.08
N ILE A 23 -17.19 -10.59 -50.20
CA ILE A 23 -17.04 -11.54 -49.09
C ILE A 23 -15.61 -11.51 -48.51
N PHE A 24 -14.61 -11.45 -49.38
CA PHE A 24 -13.20 -11.46 -48.97
C PHE A 24 -12.84 -10.20 -48.18
N VAL A 25 -13.28 -9.02 -48.64
CA VAL A 25 -13.09 -7.75 -47.92
C VAL A 25 -13.79 -7.79 -46.57
N PHE A 26 -15.03 -8.28 -46.49
CA PHE A 26 -15.72 -8.44 -45.21
C PHE A 26 -15.01 -9.42 -44.27
N GLY A 27 -14.43 -10.50 -44.80
CA GLY A 27 -13.61 -11.44 -44.04
C GLY A 27 -12.39 -10.76 -43.41
N ILE A 28 -11.67 -9.95 -44.18
CA ILE A 28 -10.52 -9.17 -43.68
C ILE A 28 -10.96 -8.18 -42.61
N VAL A 29 -12.04 -7.43 -42.85
CA VAL A 29 -12.57 -6.45 -41.88
C VAL A 29 -13.00 -7.15 -40.59
N GLY A 30 -13.70 -8.28 -40.68
CA GLY A 30 -14.08 -9.09 -39.52
C GLY A 30 -12.88 -9.59 -38.73
N PHE A 31 -11.85 -10.09 -39.42
CA PHE A 31 -10.58 -10.51 -38.80
C PHE A 31 -9.88 -9.37 -38.07
N LEU A 32 -9.82 -8.17 -38.68
CA LEU A 32 -9.22 -6.99 -38.07
C LEU A 32 -9.99 -6.53 -36.83
N ILE A 33 -11.33 -6.56 -36.86
CA ILE A 33 -12.18 -6.22 -35.71
C ILE A 33 -11.94 -7.20 -34.57
N PHE A 34 -11.94 -8.51 -34.85
CA PHE A 34 -11.71 -9.55 -33.85
C PHE A 34 -10.31 -9.45 -33.22
N SER A 35 -9.28 -9.24 -34.05
CA SER A 35 -7.91 -9.03 -33.59
C SER A 35 -7.79 -7.79 -32.69
N ASN A 36 -8.35 -6.66 -33.13
CA ASN A 36 -8.36 -5.42 -32.33
C ASN A 36 -9.09 -5.59 -31.00
N TRP A 37 -10.23 -6.28 -30.99
CA TRP A 37 -10.96 -6.56 -29.75
C TRP A 37 -10.10 -7.35 -28.76
N LYS A 38 -9.47 -8.44 -29.21
CA LYS A 38 -8.62 -9.29 -28.37
C LYS A 38 -7.44 -8.50 -27.81
N THR A 39 -6.79 -7.70 -28.65
CA THR A 39 -5.68 -6.82 -28.23
C THR A 39 -6.14 -5.75 -27.24
N ASN A 40 -7.32 -5.17 -27.43
CA ASN A 40 -7.84 -4.15 -26.53
C ASN A 40 -8.16 -4.70 -25.13
N GLN A 41 -8.65 -5.95 -25.03
CA GLN A 41 -8.85 -6.60 -23.74
C GLN A 41 -7.54 -6.79 -22.98
N GLN A 42 -6.50 -7.25 -23.66
CA GLN A 42 -5.17 -7.40 -23.04
C GLN A 42 -4.59 -6.05 -22.60
N ARG A 43 -4.76 -5.00 -23.41
CA ARG A 43 -4.32 -3.64 -23.05
C ARG A 43 -4.98 -3.14 -21.76
N LYS A 44 -6.27 -3.42 -21.55
CA LYS A 44 -6.95 -3.04 -20.30
C LYS A 44 -6.36 -3.76 -19.08
N GLU A 45 -6.11 -5.06 -19.19
CA GLU A 45 -5.49 -5.83 -18.10
C GLU A 45 -4.08 -5.32 -17.77
N PHE A 46 -3.26 -5.03 -18.79
CA PHE A 46 -1.94 -4.46 -18.57
C PHE A 46 -1.99 -3.07 -17.96
N ASN A 47 -2.92 -2.21 -18.38
CA ASN A 47 -3.06 -0.88 -17.80
C ASN A 47 -3.47 -0.94 -16.33
N LEU A 48 -4.40 -1.84 -15.96
CA LEU A 48 -4.78 -2.05 -14.55
C LEU A 48 -3.60 -2.54 -13.71
N ARG A 49 -2.76 -3.44 -14.27
CA ARG A 49 -1.54 -3.89 -13.59
C ARG A 49 -0.52 -2.77 -13.42
N ILE A 50 -0.36 -1.91 -14.43
CA ILE A 50 0.53 -0.75 -14.36
C ILE A 50 0.05 0.20 -13.25
N GLU A 51 -1.24 0.51 -13.20
CA GLU A 51 -1.82 1.39 -12.19
C GLU A 51 -1.65 0.81 -10.79
N PHE A 52 -1.92 -0.48 -10.61
CA PHE A 52 -1.69 -1.18 -9.34
C PHE A 52 -0.22 -1.12 -8.90
N LEU A 53 0.71 -1.41 -9.81
CA LEU A 53 2.15 -1.36 -9.52
C LEU A 53 2.62 0.06 -9.20
N GLN A 54 2.09 1.08 -9.87
CA GLN A 54 2.39 2.47 -9.56
C GLN A 54 1.92 2.87 -8.16
N GLN A 55 0.72 2.42 -7.78
CA GLN A 55 0.20 2.63 -6.43
C GLN A 55 1.03 1.89 -5.38
N GLU A 56 1.48 0.67 -5.67
CA GLU A 56 2.37 -0.06 -4.79
C GLU A 56 3.71 0.67 -4.60
N ILE A 57 4.28 1.19 -5.69
CA ILE A 57 5.50 2.01 -5.63
C ILE A 57 5.30 3.26 -4.76
N SER A 58 4.18 3.97 -4.90
CA SER A 58 3.93 5.18 -4.10
C SER A 58 3.81 4.86 -2.61
N VAL A 59 3.09 3.79 -2.26
CA VAL A 59 2.96 3.33 -0.87
C VAL A 59 4.32 2.92 -0.30
N LEU A 60 5.14 2.18 -1.06
CA LEU A 60 6.47 1.81 -0.61
C LEU A 60 7.40 3.02 -0.47
N SER A 61 7.30 4.02 -1.35
CA SER A 61 8.12 5.22 -1.25
C SER A 61 7.78 6.06 -0.04
N GLU A 62 6.48 6.20 0.28
CA GLU A 62 6.02 6.90 1.49
C GLU A 62 6.54 6.18 2.74
N LYS A 63 6.38 4.85 2.81
CA LYS A 63 6.91 4.03 3.92
C LYS A 63 8.43 4.16 4.05
N LYS A 64 9.15 4.18 2.93
CA LYS A 64 10.60 4.38 2.94
C LYS A 64 10.96 5.75 3.55
N GLN A 65 10.28 6.82 3.14
CA GLN A 65 10.50 8.15 3.68
C GLN A 65 10.19 8.23 5.18
N GLU A 66 9.10 7.60 5.63
CA GLU A 66 8.76 7.52 7.05
C GLU A 66 9.85 6.80 7.86
N LEU A 67 10.33 5.67 7.36
CA LEU A 67 11.40 4.90 8.01
C LEU A 67 12.74 5.65 8.00
N GLU A 68 13.08 6.35 6.92
CA GLU A 68 14.28 7.20 6.87
C GLU A 68 14.18 8.37 7.86
N ALA A 69 13.00 8.98 7.96
CA ALA A 69 12.74 10.02 8.95
C ALA A 69 12.94 9.47 10.37
N LEU A 70 12.33 8.33 10.72
CA LEU A 70 12.51 7.68 12.03
C LEU A 70 13.97 7.31 12.29
N ALA A 71 14.67 6.71 11.33
CA ALA A 71 16.09 6.37 11.46
C ALA A 71 16.95 7.62 11.74
N SER A 72 16.64 8.75 11.09
CA SER A 72 17.32 10.02 11.35
C SER A 72 17.02 10.58 12.76
N GLN A 73 15.88 10.26 13.36
CA GLN A 73 15.59 10.62 14.76
C GLN A 73 16.37 9.73 15.73
N LEU A 74 16.43 8.42 15.47
CA LEU A 74 17.13 7.45 16.31
C LEU A 74 18.65 7.67 16.33
N GLY A 75 19.23 8.14 15.23
CA GLY A 75 20.67 8.43 15.12
C GLY A 75 21.11 9.76 15.74
N ARG A 76 20.17 10.59 16.24
CA ARG A 76 20.53 11.85 16.91
C ARG A 76 20.98 11.57 18.35
N GLU A 77 22.09 12.21 18.75
CA GLU A 77 22.60 12.15 20.13
C GLU A 77 21.52 12.50 21.16
N GLU A 78 20.62 13.42 20.82
CA GLU A 78 19.48 13.84 21.63
C GLU A 78 18.52 12.69 21.97
N TYR A 79 18.27 11.78 21.03
CA TYR A 79 17.43 10.60 21.25
C TYR A 79 18.17 9.57 22.12
N LEU A 80 19.45 9.33 21.85
CA LEU A 80 20.28 8.43 22.65
C LEU A 80 20.41 8.91 24.10
N GLU A 81 20.57 10.22 24.29
CA GLU A 81 20.64 10.86 25.60
C GLU A 81 19.30 10.78 26.33
N LYS A 82 18.18 11.00 25.61
CA LYS A 82 16.84 10.82 26.18
C LYS A 82 16.61 9.39 26.65
N VAL A 83 16.94 8.39 25.83
CA VAL A 83 16.82 6.96 26.20
C VAL A 83 17.74 6.62 27.38
N ALA A 84 18.98 7.11 27.38
CA ALA A 84 19.92 6.88 28.47
C ALA A 84 19.41 7.47 29.81
N ARG A 85 18.81 8.66 29.79
CA ARG A 85 18.24 9.30 30.98
C ARG A 85 16.94 8.65 31.43
N GLU A 86 16.02 8.35 30.52
CA GLU A 86 14.67 7.87 30.85
C GLU A 86 14.60 6.36 31.14
N GLN A 87 15.33 5.54 30.37
CA GLN A 87 15.24 4.08 30.46
C GLN A 87 16.36 3.46 31.30
N LEU A 88 17.54 4.08 31.27
CA LEU A 88 18.73 3.54 31.94
C LEU A 88 19.13 4.35 33.18
N ASN A 89 18.46 5.48 33.46
CA ASN A 89 18.81 6.43 34.53
C ASN A 89 20.31 6.81 34.53
N LEU A 90 20.93 6.85 33.35
CA LEU A 90 22.34 7.20 33.18
C LEU A 90 22.50 8.72 33.10
N GLN A 91 23.60 9.21 33.68
CA GLN A 91 23.98 10.61 33.72
C GLN A 91 25.36 10.80 33.08
N LYS A 92 25.62 11.99 32.52
CA LYS A 92 26.98 12.32 32.09
C LYS A 92 27.87 12.52 33.32
N SER A 93 29.16 12.23 33.17
CA SER A 93 30.14 12.24 34.28
C SER A 93 30.30 13.61 34.94
N ASP A 94 29.89 14.67 34.27
CA ASP A 94 29.98 16.08 34.66
C ASP A 94 28.65 16.69 35.16
N GLU A 95 27.54 15.94 35.17
CA GLU A 95 26.24 16.42 35.67
C GLU A 95 26.02 16.11 37.18
N LYS A 96 25.36 17.03 37.90
CA LYS A 96 24.93 16.85 39.30
C LYS A 96 23.42 16.69 39.37
N VAL A 97 22.96 15.52 39.84
CA VAL A 97 21.53 15.24 40.06
C VAL A 97 21.06 15.87 41.36
N VAL A 98 19.97 16.64 41.30
CA VAL A 98 19.29 17.18 42.48
C VAL A 98 17.92 16.51 42.58
N ALA A 99 17.74 15.65 43.58
CA ALA A 99 16.43 15.09 43.91
C ALA A 99 15.65 16.16 44.68
N ILE A 100 14.62 16.74 44.04
CA ILE A 100 13.68 17.61 44.73
C ILE A 100 12.72 16.70 45.47
N LEU A 101 12.94 16.54 46.77
CA LEU A 101 11.94 15.97 47.66
C LEU A 101 10.80 16.99 47.73
N SER A 102 9.63 16.64 47.21
CA SER A 102 8.41 17.36 47.57
C SER A 102 8.36 17.39 49.10
N PRO A 103 8.04 18.54 49.72
CA PRO A 103 7.84 18.57 51.16
C PRO A 103 6.68 17.61 51.47
N GLU A 104 7.03 16.41 51.93
CA GLU A 104 6.10 15.61 52.70
C GLU A 104 5.72 16.49 53.87
N GLU A 105 4.41 16.71 54.01
CA GLU A 105 3.81 17.22 55.22
C GLU A 105 4.48 16.49 56.40
N GLU A 106 4.99 17.28 57.35
CA GLU A 106 5.53 16.76 58.59
C GLU A 106 4.41 16.00 59.34
N GLU A 107 4.25 14.71 59.07
CA GLU A 107 3.52 13.80 59.95
C GLU A 107 4.50 12.77 60.54
N ASN A 108 5.09 13.23 61.64
CA ASN A 108 5.23 12.52 62.90
C ASN A 108 5.72 11.06 62.84
N LYS A 109 6.93 10.89 63.37
CA LYS A 109 7.42 9.61 63.87
C LYS A 109 6.43 9.06 64.90
N GLU A 110 5.76 7.96 64.59
CA GLU A 110 5.50 6.90 65.57
C GLU A 110 5.10 5.59 64.86
N THR A 111 5.92 4.57 65.09
CA THR A 111 5.65 3.17 64.79
C THR A 111 4.29 2.72 65.32
N GLN A 112 3.30 2.57 64.43
CA GLN A 112 2.19 1.65 64.67
C GLN A 112 2.03 0.71 63.48
N LYS A 113 2.40 -0.56 63.72
CA LYS A 113 2.08 -1.70 62.85
C LYS A 113 0.56 -1.82 62.70
N LYS A 114 -0.06 -1.08 61.79
CA LYS A 114 -1.40 -1.43 61.29
C LYS A 114 -1.23 -2.68 60.44
N LYS A 115 -1.85 -3.79 60.88
CA LYS A 115 -1.85 -5.06 60.15
C LYS A 115 -2.24 -4.80 58.70
N SER A 116 -1.37 -5.17 57.77
CA SER A 116 -1.59 -5.01 56.34
C SER A 116 -2.83 -5.80 55.94
N PHE A 117 -3.61 -5.27 55.00
CA PHE A 117 -4.87 -5.84 54.50
C PHE A 117 -4.78 -7.35 54.21
N TRP A 118 -3.61 -7.80 53.75
CA TRP A 118 -3.27 -9.21 53.52
C TRP A 118 -3.25 -10.09 54.78
N GLN A 119 -2.83 -9.56 55.93
CA GLN A 119 -2.83 -10.29 57.21
C GLN A 119 -4.25 -10.58 57.70
N ARG A 120 -5.21 -9.67 57.45
CA ARG A 120 -6.63 -9.90 57.78
C ARG A 120 -7.27 -10.94 56.86
N ILE A 121 -6.82 -11.02 55.61
CA ILE A 121 -7.33 -12.00 54.64
C ILE A 121 -6.78 -13.40 54.95
N LEU A 122 -5.49 -13.51 55.30
CA LEU A 122 -4.86 -14.78 55.68
C LEU A 122 -5.48 -15.42 56.94
N GLU A 123 -5.75 -14.63 57.99
CA GLU A 123 -6.40 -15.13 59.22
C GLU A 123 -7.81 -15.71 58.96
N LYS A 124 -8.51 -15.24 57.92
CA LYS A 124 -9.87 -15.69 57.61
C LYS A 124 -9.91 -16.93 56.70
N ILE A 125 -8.78 -17.28 56.09
CA ILE A 125 -8.66 -18.40 55.14
C ILE A 125 -8.01 -19.63 55.80
N SER A 126 -7.23 -19.45 56.87
CA SER A 126 -6.76 -20.58 57.68
C SER A 126 -7.85 -21.01 58.67
N PHE A 127 -8.70 -21.95 58.26
CA PHE A 127 -9.46 -22.81 59.17
C PHE A 127 -8.69 -24.13 59.34
#